data_AF-A0A6N9C0V4-F1
#
_entry.id   AF-A0A6N9C0V4-F1
#
_cell.length_a   1.000
_cell.length_b   1.000
_cell.length_c   1.000
_cell.angle_alpha   90.00
_cell.angle_beta   90.00
_cell.angle_gamma   90.00
#
_symmetry.space_group_name_H-M   'P 1'
#
loop_
_entity.id
_entity.type
_entity.pdbx_description
1 polymer ?
#
loop_
_entity_poly.entity_id
_entity_poly.type
_entity_poly.pdbx_seq_one_letter_code
_entity_poly.pdbx_strand_id
1 'polypeptide(L)'
;MPEVPITVIPFRYDLTDDDDPYLDLTGPETVARVLTPSHHLFSDLRYLLPVGGLTIRVREPLVTDTRNRTKNLGAVKKAQKLLDASDPTGYWSNGYWMGLIGVDRSGAGGRAQVGAKISVADAFSPSVVAHEFGHNLRLWHAPCGGPSGVDKLFPQTSGTTGVWGYEWPIAGGNGRMVPPSTHDLMSYCSPEWISEYHYTKAMDELIASDPVVRSFAPEPTKSLLVSGGVAADGTPYLDPAFVVDATPDVPDAAGPYRLEGRRVDGNPLFSVAFEMPEISHGDGESVFVFALPVQPEWATELVSLILSGPSGGVELREGSESPTVMALDPQTGELRAILDDPAVIPSRPLTQRDFDRILPQPGLDVRVSRGLPPAEDWIR
;
A
#
# COMPACT_ATOMS: atom_id res chain seq x y z
N MET A 1 -25.09 8.10 1.04
CA MET A 1 -23.88 7.28 1.22
C MET A 1 -22.70 8.07 0.68
N PRO A 2 -21.51 7.99 1.30
CA PRO A 2 -20.35 8.82 0.94
C PRO A 2 -19.83 8.53 -0.47
N GLU A 3 -19.28 9.54 -1.14
CA GLU A 3 -18.51 9.35 -2.37
C GLU A 3 -17.08 8.95 -1.99
N VAL A 4 -16.58 7.88 -2.60
CA VAL A 4 -15.28 7.30 -2.26
C VAL A 4 -14.29 7.55 -3.40
N PRO A 5 -13.27 8.39 -3.21
CA PRO A 5 -12.16 8.52 -4.15
C PRO A 5 -11.16 7.37 -3.97
N ILE A 6 -10.90 6.64 -5.06
CA ILE A 6 -9.91 5.56 -5.12
C ILE A 6 -8.88 5.91 -6.20
N THR A 7 -7.61 6.00 -5.78
CA THR A 7 -6.46 6.09 -6.67
C THR A 7 -5.89 4.69 -6.90
N VAL A 8 -5.76 4.32 -8.16
CA VAL A 8 -5.37 2.98 -8.59
C VAL A 8 -3.98 3.05 -9.21
N ILE A 9 -3.05 2.21 -8.75
CA ILE A 9 -1.70 2.08 -9.30
C ILE A 9 -1.56 0.67 -9.90
N PRO A 10 -1.57 0.52 -11.23
CA PRO A 10 -1.23 -0.76 -11.85
C PRO A 10 0.25 -1.09 -11.64
N PHE A 11 0.59 -2.34 -11.29
CA PHE A 11 1.98 -2.78 -11.25
C PHE A 11 2.41 -3.39 -12.59
N ARG A 12 3.67 -3.13 -12.98
CA ARG A 12 4.33 -3.75 -14.14
C ARG A 12 5.60 -4.45 -13.70
N TYR A 13 5.71 -5.75 -14.01
CA TYR A 13 6.79 -6.61 -13.51
C TYR A 13 7.92 -6.89 -14.50
N ASP A 14 7.66 -6.79 -15.81
CA ASP A 14 8.64 -7.06 -16.86
C ASP A 14 8.85 -5.81 -17.74
N LEU A 15 10.12 -5.55 -18.06
CA LEU A 15 10.58 -4.50 -18.95
C LEU A 15 10.80 -4.98 -20.39
N THR A 16 10.83 -6.30 -20.57
CA THR A 16 11.11 -6.99 -21.83
C THR A 16 9.92 -7.77 -22.38
N ASP A 17 8.89 -8.02 -21.57
CA ASP A 17 7.69 -8.73 -22.01
C ASP A 17 6.67 -7.74 -22.56
N ASP A 18 6.77 -7.46 -23.86
CA ASP A 18 5.67 -6.91 -24.66
C ASP A 18 4.57 -7.98 -24.89
N ASP A 19 4.82 -9.24 -24.48
CA ASP A 19 3.96 -10.42 -24.65
C ASP A 19 3.38 -10.92 -23.32
N ASP A 20 3.34 -10.11 -22.24
CA ASP A 20 2.41 -10.40 -21.14
C ASP A 20 0.99 -10.25 -21.71
N PRO A 21 0.22 -11.33 -21.92
CA PRO A 21 -1.09 -11.26 -22.56
C PRO A 21 -2.11 -10.45 -21.74
N TYR A 22 -1.70 -9.94 -20.57
CA TYR A 22 -2.47 -9.13 -19.65
C TYR A 22 -2.12 -7.63 -19.71
N LEU A 23 -1.30 -7.21 -20.71
CA LEU A 23 -1.08 -5.82 -21.16
C LEU A 23 -2.36 -5.06 -21.55
N ASP A 24 -3.49 -5.74 -21.76
CA ASP A 24 -4.79 -5.09 -21.94
C ASP A 24 -5.29 -4.37 -20.67
N LEU A 25 -4.68 -4.64 -19.50
CA LEU A 25 -4.86 -3.91 -18.24
C LEU A 25 -3.55 -3.34 -17.66
N THR A 26 -2.42 -3.36 -18.39
CA THR A 26 -1.14 -2.76 -17.96
C THR A 26 -0.42 -1.90 -19.01
N GLY A 27 -0.96 -1.76 -20.23
CA GLY A 27 -0.50 -0.77 -21.21
C GLY A 27 -0.96 0.64 -20.83
N PRO A 28 -0.10 1.68 -20.84
CA PRO A 28 -0.45 3.03 -20.38
C PRO A 28 -1.65 3.64 -21.12
N GLU A 29 -1.93 3.22 -22.37
CA GLU A 29 -3.12 3.64 -23.11
C GLU A 29 -4.40 2.85 -22.78
N THR A 30 -4.31 1.64 -22.20
CA THR A 30 -5.47 0.73 -22.01
C THR A 30 -6.00 0.74 -20.56
N VAL A 31 -5.13 0.82 -19.54
CA VAL A 31 -5.59 0.80 -18.12
C VAL A 31 -6.30 2.09 -17.72
N ALA A 32 -5.67 3.22 -18.04
CA ALA A 32 -6.16 4.55 -17.66
C ALA A 32 -7.42 4.94 -18.43
N ARG A 33 -7.69 4.31 -19.59
CA ARG A 33 -8.89 4.58 -20.40
C ARG A 33 -10.09 3.68 -20.06
N VAL A 34 -9.90 2.55 -19.37
CA VAL A 34 -10.96 1.54 -19.17
C VAL A 34 -11.44 1.43 -17.72
N LEU A 35 -10.58 1.69 -16.72
CA LEU A 35 -10.97 1.66 -15.30
C LEU A 35 -11.77 2.91 -14.90
N THR A 36 -13.06 2.87 -15.23
CA THR A 36 -14.06 3.85 -14.82
C THR A 36 -14.76 3.41 -13.53
N PRO A 37 -15.48 4.30 -12.83
CA PRO A 37 -16.37 3.92 -11.73
C PRO A 37 -17.37 2.81 -12.09
N SER A 38 -17.74 2.71 -13.38
CA SER A 38 -18.65 1.68 -13.89
C SER A 38 -18.00 0.31 -14.11
N HIS A 39 -16.67 0.22 -14.15
CA HIS A 39 -15.94 -0.98 -14.53
C HIS A 39 -16.28 -2.20 -13.65
N HIS A 40 -16.32 -3.39 -14.26
CA HIS A 40 -16.76 -4.62 -13.59
C HIS A 40 -15.90 -4.96 -12.35
N LEU A 41 -14.61 -4.60 -12.37
CA LEU A 41 -13.70 -4.77 -11.22
C LEU A 41 -14.21 -4.13 -9.92
N PHE A 42 -14.98 -3.04 -10.02
CA PHE A 42 -15.55 -2.33 -8.86
C PHE A 42 -17.02 -2.70 -8.61
N SER A 43 -17.54 -3.78 -9.22
CA SER A 43 -18.94 -4.19 -9.04
C SER A 43 -19.24 -4.48 -7.58
N ASP A 44 -18.45 -5.33 -6.94
CA ASP A 44 -18.76 -5.86 -5.61
C ASP A 44 -18.55 -4.78 -4.55
N LEU A 45 -17.60 -3.87 -4.78
CA LEU A 45 -17.44 -2.67 -3.97
C LEU A 45 -18.74 -1.83 -3.98
N ARG A 46 -19.38 -1.67 -5.14
CA ARG A 46 -20.66 -0.93 -5.26
C ARG A 46 -21.87 -1.70 -4.74
N TYR A 47 -21.87 -3.02 -4.89
CA TYR A 47 -23.03 -3.85 -4.53
C TYR A 47 -23.02 -4.29 -3.07
N LEU A 48 -21.85 -4.50 -2.48
CA LEU A 48 -21.68 -5.09 -1.16
C LEU A 48 -21.25 -4.07 -0.10
N LEU A 49 -20.60 -2.96 -0.46
CA LEU A 49 -20.15 -1.99 0.53
C LEU A 49 -21.03 -0.72 0.54
N PRO A 50 -21.09 0.02 1.67
CA PRO A 50 -21.90 1.23 1.84
C PRO A 50 -21.40 2.46 1.06
N VAL A 51 -21.04 2.30 -0.21
CA VAL A 51 -20.52 3.39 -1.06
C VAL A 51 -21.64 4.05 -1.87
N GLY A 52 -21.71 5.38 -1.85
CA GLY A 52 -22.71 6.14 -2.60
C GLY A 52 -22.31 6.45 -4.03
N GLY A 53 -21.01 6.44 -4.29
CA GLY A 53 -20.41 6.68 -5.59
C GLY A 53 -18.91 6.43 -5.51
N LEU A 54 -18.30 6.19 -6.68
CA LEU A 54 -16.86 6.02 -6.80
C LEU A 54 -16.29 7.10 -7.70
N THR A 55 -15.19 7.70 -7.28
CA THR A 55 -14.29 8.45 -8.15
C THR A 55 -13.04 7.59 -8.32
N ILE A 56 -12.78 7.12 -9.54
CA ILE A 56 -11.61 6.30 -9.85
C ILE A 56 -10.55 7.17 -10.55
N ARG A 57 -9.33 7.16 -10.02
CA ARG A 57 -8.16 7.85 -10.59
C ARG A 57 -7.11 6.80 -10.90
N VAL A 58 -6.75 6.63 -12.16
CA VAL A 58 -5.74 5.64 -12.54
C VAL A 58 -4.40 6.34 -12.72
N ARG A 59 -3.36 5.83 -12.08
CA ARG A 59 -1.98 6.28 -12.25
C ARG A 59 -1.30 5.55 -13.39
N GLU A 60 -0.20 6.11 -13.86
CA GLU A 60 0.72 5.39 -14.74
C GLU A 60 1.21 4.11 -14.04
N PRO A 61 1.44 3.02 -14.79
CA PRO A 61 1.93 1.78 -14.19
C PRO A 61 3.25 2.00 -13.43
N LEU A 62 3.31 1.48 -12.20
CA LEU A 62 4.50 1.46 -11.37
C LEU A 62 5.33 0.21 -11.71
N VAL A 63 6.54 0.43 -12.20
CA VAL A 63 7.48 -0.65 -12.51
C VAL A 63 8.08 -1.20 -11.22
N THR A 64 8.06 -2.52 -11.05
CA THR A 64 8.70 -3.20 -9.93
C THR A 64 9.18 -4.60 -10.31
N ASP A 65 10.17 -5.16 -9.63
CA ASP A 65 10.73 -6.48 -9.89
C ASP A 65 10.16 -7.56 -8.96
N THR A 66 9.21 -7.21 -8.10
CA THR A 66 8.64 -8.13 -7.12
C THR A 66 7.13 -8.30 -7.24
N ARG A 67 6.66 -9.55 -7.27
CA ARG A 67 5.23 -9.87 -7.12
C ARG A 67 4.79 -9.99 -5.66
N ASN A 68 5.69 -9.78 -4.70
CA ASN A 68 5.35 -9.86 -3.28
C ASN A 68 4.34 -8.76 -2.90
N ARG A 69 3.15 -9.18 -2.43
CA ARG A 69 2.04 -8.28 -2.11
C ARG A 69 2.35 -7.32 -0.96
N THR A 70 3.13 -7.74 0.03
CA THR A 70 3.58 -6.89 1.15
C THR A 70 4.53 -5.79 0.67
N LYS A 71 5.51 -6.12 -0.18
CA LYS A 71 6.39 -5.13 -0.81
C LYS A 71 5.60 -4.16 -1.68
N ASN A 72 4.66 -4.68 -2.48
CA ASN A 72 3.78 -3.87 -3.32
C ASN A 72 2.90 -2.93 -2.48
N LEU A 73 2.39 -3.36 -1.33
CA LEU A 73 1.67 -2.50 -0.38
C LEU A 73 2.55 -1.34 0.10
N GLY A 74 3.82 -1.63 0.43
CA GLY A 74 4.83 -0.61 0.74
C GLY A 74 5.07 0.36 -0.42
N ALA A 75 5.10 -0.13 -1.66
CA ALA A 75 5.27 0.67 -2.86
C ALA A 75 4.08 1.62 -3.10
N VAL A 76 2.83 1.15 -2.92
CA VAL A 76 1.63 2.00 -2.98
C VAL A 76 1.70 3.11 -1.92
N LYS A 77 2.12 2.77 -0.69
CA LYS A 77 2.26 3.76 0.39
C LYS A 77 3.37 4.79 0.12
N LYS A 78 4.49 4.37 -0.48
CA LYS A 78 5.55 5.29 -0.96
C LYS A 78 5.01 6.23 -2.04
N ALA A 79 4.30 5.70 -3.03
CA ALA A 79 3.69 6.50 -4.10
C ALA A 79 2.68 7.53 -3.57
N GLN A 80 1.82 7.14 -2.61
CA GLN A 80 0.90 8.07 -1.95
C GLN A 80 1.66 9.23 -1.30
N LYS A 81 2.71 8.94 -0.51
CA LYS A 81 3.49 9.96 0.21
C LYS A 81 4.16 10.95 -0.72
N LEU A 82 4.78 10.44 -1.79
CA LEU A 82 5.50 11.26 -2.76
C LEU A 82 4.56 12.16 -3.57
N LEU A 83 3.38 11.65 -3.94
CA LEU A 83 2.37 12.44 -4.65
C LEU A 83 1.64 13.45 -3.74
N ASP A 84 1.38 13.10 -2.48
CA ASP A 84 0.82 14.07 -1.52
C ASP A 84 1.78 15.25 -1.31
N ALA A 85 3.09 14.97 -1.28
CA ALA A 85 4.12 16.00 -1.16
C ALA A 85 4.18 16.97 -2.35
N SER A 86 3.81 16.51 -3.55
CA SER A 86 3.83 17.34 -4.76
C SER A 86 2.54 18.12 -4.99
N ASP A 87 1.52 17.92 -4.14
CA ASP A 87 0.22 18.57 -4.25
C ASP A 87 -0.15 19.38 -2.99
N PRO A 88 0.08 20.70 -2.99
CA PRO A 88 -0.21 21.57 -1.86
C PRO A 88 -1.71 21.69 -1.55
N THR A 89 -2.60 21.15 -2.38
CA THR A 89 -4.05 21.17 -2.14
C THR A 89 -4.51 20.06 -1.20
N GLY A 90 -3.65 19.07 -0.89
CA GLY A 90 -4.00 17.90 -0.08
C GLY A 90 -5.03 16.98 -0.77
N TYR A 91 -5.06 17.01 -2.11
CA TYR A 91 -6.01 16.22 -2.90
C TYR A 91 -5.69 14.72 -2.90
N TRP A 92 -4.42 14.35 -2.74
CA TRP A 92 -3.95 12.96 -2.73
C TRP A 92 -4.00 12.30 -1.35
N SER A 93 -3.93 13.08 -0.27
CA SER A 93 -4.11 12.62 1.12
C SER A 93 -5.55 12.21 1.44
N ASN A 94 -6.53 12.74 0.71
CA ASN A 94 -7.96 12.50 0.95
C ASN A 94 -8.55 11.39 0.05
N GLY A 95 -7.98 10.18 0.10
CA GLY A 95 -8.55 9.05 -0.62
C GLY A 95 -7.93 7.70 -0.32
N TYR A 96 -8.50 6.66 -0.92
CA TYR A 96 -8.04 5.28 -0.86
C TYR A 96 -7.07 5.01 -2.00
N TRP A 97 -6.05 4.22 -1.74
CA TRP A 97 -5.02 3.87 -2.71
C TRP A 97 -4.95 2.35 -2.85
N MET A 98 -5.04 1.89 -4.09
CA MET A 98 -5.09 0.48 -4.42
C MET A 98 -4.06 0.16 -5.50
N GLY A 99 -3.12 -0.73 -5.18
CA GLY A 99 -2.23 -1.31 -6.18
C GLY A 99 -2.93 -2.47 -6.89
N LEU A 100 -2.91 -2.51 -8.22
CA LEU A 100 -3.44 -3.63 -8.99
C LEU A 100 -2.32 -4.53 -9.47
N ILE A 101 -2.41 -5.78 -9.06
CA ILE A 101 -1.45 -6.82 -9.40
C ILE A 101 -2.06 -7.65 -10.53
N GLY A 102 -1.26 -7.88 -11.58
CA GLY A 102 -1.62 -8.84 -12.64
C GLY A 102 -1.80 -10.26 -12.08
N VAL A 103 -2.21 -11.22 -12.91
CA VAL A 103 -2.54 -12.57 -12.41
C VAL A 103 -1.36 -13.23 -11.72
N ASP A 104 -1.43 -13.36 -10.40
CA ASP A 104 -0.62 -14.28 -9.60
C ASP A 104 -1.57 -15.26 -8.90
N ARG A 105 -1.62 -16.50 -9.40
CA ARG A 105 -2.49 -17.57 -8.88
C ARG A 105 -1.94 -18.22 -7.60
N SER A 106 -0.88 -17.68 -7.01
CA SER A 106 -0.31 -18.16 -5.77
C SER A 106 -0.68 -17.25 -4.59
N GLY A 107 -1.07 -17.87 -3.46
CA GLY A 107 -1.38 -17.16 -2.22
C GLY A 107 -2.73 -16.43 -2.21
N ALA A 108 -2.88 -15.49 -1.27
CA ALA A 108 -4.03 -14.61 -1.15
C ALA A 108 -4.14 -13.66 -2.36
N GLY A 109 -5.35 -13.43 -2.88
CA GLY A 109 -5.57 -12.55 -4.03
C GLY A 109 -5.36 -11.06 -3.76
N GLY A 110 -5.18 -10.65 -2.51
CA GLY A 110 -4.96 -9.27 -2.12
C GLY A 110 -4.35 -9.15 -0.73
N ARG A 111 -4.00 -7.92 -0.36
CA ARG A 111 -3.57 -7.50 0.98
C ARG A 111 -3.92 -6.03 1.21
N ALA A 112 -4.20 -5.68 2.45
CA ALA A 112 -4.53 -4.32 2.85
C ALA A 112 -3.97 -4.02 4.23
N GLN A 113 -3.53 -2.78 4.44
CA GLN A 113 -3.19 -2.34 5.78
C GLN A 113 -4.51 -2.02 6.52
N VAL A 114 -4.82 -2.77 7.58
CA VAL A 114 -6.13 -2.70 8.25
C VAL A 114 -6.34 -1.31 8.85
N GLY A 115 -7.44 -0.66 8.47
CA GLY A 115 -7.79 0.69 8.92
C GLY A 115 -6.92 1.82 8.36
N ALA A 116 -6.02 1.51 7.44
CA ALA A 116 -5.35 2.49 6.61
C ALA A 116 -5.96 2.48 5.21
N LYS A 117 -5.84 3.59 4.49
CA LYS A 117 -6.42 3.78 3.15
C LYS A 117 -5.51 3.22 2.03
N ILE A 118 -4.85 2.08 2.27
CA ILE A 118 -3.86 1.46 1.37
C ILE A 118 -4.14 -0.04 1.21
N SER A 119 -4.26 -0.51 -0.02
CA SER A 119 -4.45 -1.94 -0.36
C SER A 119 -3.73 -2.32 -1.66
N VAL A 120 -3.59 -3.62 -1.90
CA VAL A 120 -3.21 -4.24 -3.17
C VAL A 120 -4.16 -5.38 -3.46
N ALA A 121 -4.60 -5.51 -4.70
CA ALA A 121 -5.57 -6.53 -5.10
C ALA A 121 -5.28 -7.05 -6.52
N ASP A 122 -5.67 -8.30 -6.75
CA ASP A 122 -5.69 -8.90 -8.07
C ASP A 122 -6.66 -8.16 -9.01
N ALA A 123 -6.16 -7.77 -10.18
CA ALA A 123 -6.86 -6.88 -11.12
C ALA A 123 -8.11 -7.48 -11.81
N PHE A 124 -8.49 -8.71 -11.49
CA PHE A 124 -9.54 -9.49 -12.17
C PHE A 124 -10.62 -10.02 -11.22
N SER A 125 -10.51 -9.75 -9.92
CA SER A 125 -11.43 -10.29 -8.92
C SER A 125 -12.17 -9.15 -8.22
N PRO A 126 -13.42 -8.85 -8.64
CA PRO A 126 -14.23 -7.83 -7.97
C PRO A 126 -14.42 -8.11 -6.48
N SER A 127 -14.57 -9.38 -6.10
CA SER A 127 -14.74 -9.77 -4.70
C SER A 127 -13.49 -9.48 -3.88
N VAL A 128 -12.29 -9.78 -4.41
CA VAL A 128 -11.02 -9.44 -3.74
C VAL A 128 -10.85 -7.93 -3.62
N VAL A 129 -11.14 -7.17 -4.67
CA VAL A 129 -11.10 -5.69 -4.61
C VAL A 129 -12.02 -5.16 -3.51
N ALA A 130 -13.24 -5.68 -3.40
CA ALA A 130 -14.17 -5.31 -2.34
C ALA A 130 -13.70 -5.77 -0.95
N HIS A 131 -13.12 -6.96 -0.84
CA HIS A 131 -12.58 -7.54 0.39
C HIS A 131 -11.42 -6.69 0.94
N GLU A 132 -10.42 -6.40 0.11
CA GLU A 132 -9.27 -5.58 0.51
C GLU A 132 -9.66 -4.14 0.82
N PHE A 133 -10.64 -3.59 0.08
CA PHE A 133 -11.22 -2.31 0.45
C PHE A 133 -11.94 -2.36 1.80
N GLY A 134 -12.61 -3.47 2.12
CA GLY A 134 -13.21 -3.72 3.43
C GLY A 134 -12.20 -3.61 4.57
N HIS A 135 -10.99 -4.13 4.41
CA HIS A 135 -9.92 -3.93 5.39
C HIS A 135 -9.49 -2.47 5.53
N ASN A 136 -9.51 -1.67 4.46
CA ASN A 136 -9.29 -0.23 4.57
C ASN A 136 -10.36 0.45 5.44
N LEU A 137 -11.54 -0.16 5.57
CA LEU A 137 -12.63 0.26 6.46
C LEU A 137 -12.61 -0.41 7.84
N ARG A 138 -11.46 -0.91 8.29
CA ARG A 138 -11.28 -1.62 9.58
C ARG A 138 -12.12 -2.88 9.73
N LEU A 139 -12.60 -3.46 8.62
CA LEU A 139 -13.26 -4.76 8.69
C LEU A 139 -12.21 -5.85 8.89
N TRP A 140 -12.51 -6.76 9.81
CA TRP A 140 -11.72 -7.96 10.10
C TRP A 140 -12.45 -9.17 9.53
N HIS A 141 -11.79 -10.32 9.45
CA HIS A 141 -12.39 -11.46 8.76
C HIS A 141 -13.57 -12.07 9.50
N ALA A 142 -14.59 -12.47 8.76
CA ALA A 142 -15.67 -13.29 9.28
C ALA A 142 -15.23 -14.77 9.39
N PRO A 143 -15.75 -15.55 10.36
CA PRO A 143 -15.24 -16.89 10.69
C PRO A 143 -15.71 -17.99 9.71
N CYS A 144 -15.34 -17.89 8.43
CA CYS A 144 -15.56 -18.97 7.45
C CYS A 144 -14.39 -19.10 6.47
N GLY A 145 -13.97 -20.34 6.21
CA GLY A 145 -12.91 -20.67 5.26
C GLY A 145 -11.48 -20.58 5.82
N GLY A 146 -11.34 -20.48 7.14
CA GLY A 146 -10.04 -20.45 7.83
C GLY A 146 -9.19 -19.19 7.67
N PRO A 147 -9.75 -17.97 7.60
CA PRO A 147 -8.94 -16.76 7.55
C PRO A 147 -8.13 -16.57 8.84
N SER A 148 -6.97 -15.91 8.74
CA SER A 148 -6.28 -15.33 9.89
C SER A 148 -7.05 -14.09 10.38
N GLY A 149 -6.72 -13.48 11.52
CA GLY A 149 -7.35 -12.20 11.92
C GLY A 149 -8.89 -12.20 12.01
N VAL A 150 -9.49 -13.32 12.47
CA VAL A 150 -10.96 -13.42 12.64
C VAL A 150 -11.46 -12.38 13.64
N ASP A 151 -12.50 -11.63 13.26
CA ASP A 151 -13.22 -10.73 14.15
C ASP A 151 -13.93 -11.56 15.23
N LYS A 152 -13.41 -11.51 16.46
CA LYS A 152 -13.97 -12.22 17.62
C LYS A 152 -15.35 -11.70 18.02
N LEU A 153 -15.74 -10.53 17.54
CA LEU A 153 -17.05 -9.92 17.78
C LEU A 153 -18.03 -10.18 16.64
N PHE A 154 -17.63 -10.86 15.55
CA PHE A 154 -18.53 -11.18 14.46
C PHE A 154 -19.69 -12.07 14.96
N PRO A 155 -20.97 -11.71 14.73
CA PRO A 155 -22.09 -12.36 15.40
C PRO A 155 -22.31 -13.84 15.05
N GLN A 156 -22.03 -14.23 13.80
CA GLN A 156 -22.32 -15.58 13.30
C GLN A 156 -21.05 -16.41 13.25
N THR A 157 -20.98 -17.49 14.03
CA THR A 157 -19.80 -18.37 14.08
C THR A 157 -19.52 -19.12 12.78
N SER A 158 -20.49 -19.20 11.87
CA SER A 158 -20.37 -19.74 10.51
C SER A 158 -19.93 -18.71 9.46
N GLY A 159 -19.65 -17.47 9.87
CA GLY A 159 -19.32 -16.37 8.97
C GLY A 159 -20.45 -16.00 8.00
N THR A 160 -21.69 -16.35 8.33
CA THR A 160 -22.88 -16.05 7.51
C THR A 160 -23.43 -14.67 7.83
N THR A 161 -24.19 -14.09 6.91
CA THR A 161 -24.76 -12.75 7.04
C THR A 161 -25.82 -12.62 8.13
N GLY A 162 -26.54 -13.71 8.43
CA GLY A 162 -27.49 -13.79 9.54
C GLY A 162 -28.82 -13.06 9.32
N VAL A 163 -28.96 -12.30 8.23
CA VAL A 163 -30.16 -11.55 7.85
C VAL A 163 -30.45 -11.67 6.36
N TRP A 164 -31.70 -11.46 5.95
CA TRP A 164 -32.05 -11.47 4.54
C TRP A 164 -31.49 -10.24 3.84
N GLY A 165 -30.75 -10.45 2.76
CA GLY A 165 -30.33 -9.39 1.84
C GLY A 165 -31.28 -9.26 0.66
N TYR A 166 -31.15 -8.16 -0.08
CA TYR A 166 -31.85 -7.94 -1.33
C TYR A 166 -30.90 -7.39 -2.39
N GLU A 167 -30.71 -8.15 -3.46
CA GLU A 167 -29.96 -7.74 -4.63
C GLU A 167 -30.91 -7.01 -5.59
N TRP A 168 -30.65 -5.72 -5.81
CA TRP A 168 -31.45 -4.89 -6.69
C TRP A 168 -31.27 -5.32 -8.16
N PRO A 169 -32.34 -5.38 -8.97
CA PRO A 169 -32.23 -5.73 -10.38
C PRO A 169 -31.37 -4.72 -11.16
N ILE A 170 -30.32 -5.21 -11.82
CA ILE A 170 -29.52 -4.43 -12.77
C ILE A 170 -29.95 -4.80 -14.19
N ALA A 171 -30.05 -3.80 -15.08
CA ALA A 171 -30.22 -3.96 -16.53
C ALA A 171 -31.35 -4.93 -16.97
N GLY A 172 -32.52 -4.88 -16.32
CA GLY A 172 -33.72 -5.63 -16.76
C GLY A 172 -33.85 -7.05 -16.19
N GLY A 173 -33.01 -7.44 -15.23
CA GLY A 173 -33.20 -8.66 -14.43
C GLY A 173 -34.32 -8.53 -13.39
N ASN A 174 -34.60 -9.64 -12.69
CA ASN A 174 -35.46 -9.64 -11.49
C ASN A 174 -34.58 -9.46 -10.25
N GLY A 175 -35.02 -8.66 -9.28
CA GLY A 175 -34.36 -8.57 -7.98
C GLY A 175 -34.39 -9.92 -7.25
N ARG A 176 -33.40 -10.18 -6.41
CA ARG A 176 -33.21 -11.48 -5.75
C ARG A 176 -33.07 -11.32 -4.24
N MET A 177 -33.83 -12.10 -3.48
CA MET A 177 -33.61 -12.24 -2.04
C MET A 177 -32.33 -13.06 -1.80
N VAL A 178 -31.46 -12.57 -0.94
CA VAL A 178 -30.23 -13.24 -0.53
C VAL A 178 -30.45 -13.87 0.84
N PRO A 179 -30.29 -15.20 1.01
CA PRO A 179 -30.62 -15.87 2.26
C PRO A 179 -29.65 -15.51 3.39
N PRO A 180 -30.11 -15.52 4.66
CA PRO A 180 -29.26 -15.31 5.84
C PRO A 180 -28.08 -16.27 5.98
N SER A 181 -28.13 -17.41 5.28
CA SER A 181 -27.06 -18.41 5.23
C SER A 181 -25.96 -18.09 4.22
N THR A 182 -26.08 -17.01 3.44
CA THR A 182 -24.99 -16.52 2.56
C THR A 182 -23.83 -16.03 3.41
N HIS A 183 -22.60 -16.22 2.94
CA HIS A 183 -21.39 -15.88 3.68
C HIS A 183 -21.06 -14.40 3.56
N ASP A 184 -20.42 -13.85 4.60
CA ASP A 184 -20.01 -12.45 4.60
C ASP A 184 -18.84 -12.20 3.62
N LEU A 185 -18.81 -11.01 2.99
CA LEU A 185 -17.74 -10.55 2.09
C LEU A 185 -16.35 -10.71 2.71
N MET A 186 -16.21 -10.49 4.01
CA MET A 186 -14.94 -10.63 4.74
C MET A 186 -14.64 -12.08 5.16
N SER A 187 -15.36 -13.06 4.64
CA SER A 187 -15.04 -14.48 4.78
C SER A 187 -14.36 -15.03 3.51
N TYR A 188 -13.89 -16.27 3.54
CA TYR A 188 -13.38 -16.96 2.33
C TYR A 188 -14.38 -17.97 1.77
N CYS A 189 -15.64 -17.89 2.19
CA CYS A 189 -16.67 -18.81 1.77
C CYS A 189 -17.57 -18.15 0.71
N SER A 190 -18.00 -18.94 -0.26
CA SER A 190 -18.91 -18.49 -1.32
C SER A 190 -20.25 -19.23 -1.24
N PRO A 191 -21.34 -18.64 -1.75
CA PRO A 191 -21.45 -17.28 -2.30
C PRO A 191 -21.33 -16.20 -1.21
N GLU A 192 -20.90 -15.01 -1.63
CA GLU A 192 -20.63 -13.86 -0.76
C GLU A 192 -21.77 -12.82 -0.79
N TRP A 193 -21.96 -12.15 0.34
CA TRP A 193 -22.82 -10.97 0.52
C TRP A 193 -22.30 -10.16 1.72
N ILE A 194 -22.72 -8.91 1.89
CA ILE A 194 -22.35 -8.14 3.09
C ILE A 194 -23.30 -8.44 4.26
N SER A 195 -22.78 -8.77 5.44
CA SER A 195 -23.59 -8.82 6.66
C SER A 195 -24.01 -7.42 7.10
N GLU A 196 -25.15 -7.31 7.81
CA GLU A 196 -25.54 -6.06 8.47
C GLU A 196 -24.43 -5.54 9.41
N TYR A 197 -23.72 -6.45 10.08
CA TYR A 197 -22.64 -6.14 11.00
C TYR A 197 -21.47 -5.42 10.30
N HIS A 198 -20.94 -5.99 9.23
CA HIS A 198 -19.85 -5.37 8.49
C HIS A 198 -20.30 -4.17 7.66
N TYR A 199 -21.52 -4.18 7.13
CA TYR A 199 -22.10 -3.01 6.45
C TYR A 199 -22.16 -1.80 7.38
N THR A 200 -22.65 -1.99 8.62
CA THR A 200 -22.77 -0.90 9.61
C THR A 200 -21.40 -0.38 10.00
N LYS A 201 -20.45 -1.25 10.31
CA LYS A 201 -19.05 -0.85 10.62
C LYS A 201 -18.40 -0.07 9.48
N ALA A 202 -18.56 -0.55 8.24
CA ALA A 202 -18.03 0.12 7.06
C ALA A 202 -18.66 1.51 6.87
N MET A 203 -19.96 1.65 7.12
CA MET A 203 -20.65 2.93 7.04
C MET A 203 -20.14 3.90 8.10
N ASP A 204 -20.00 3.45 9.35
CA ASP A 204 -19.49 4.26 10.46
C ASP A 204 -18.07 4.76 10.16
N GLU A 205 -17.21 3.91 9.61
CA GLU A 205 -15.85 4.27 9.22
C GLU A 205 -15.83 5.29 8.07
N LEU A 206 -16.66 5.12 7.05
CA LEU A 206 -16.77 6.08 5.94
C LEU A 206 -17.29 7.45 6.42
N ILE A 207 -18.23 7.49 7.37
CA ILE A 207 -18.74 8.74 7.95
C ILE A 207 -17.67 9.38 8.84
N ALA A 208 -16.95 8.60 9.64
CA ALA A 208 -15.89 9.11 10.52
C ALA A 208 -14.68 9.63 9.73
N SER A 209 -14.44 9.10 8.53
CA SER A 209 -13.32 9.48 7.66
C SER A 209 -13.64 10.58 6.65
N ASP A 210 -14.88 11.09 6.65
CA ASP A 210 -15.33 12.24 5.85
C ASP A 210 -14.70 13.54 6.41
N PRO A 211 -13.84 14.25 5.65
CA PRO A 211 -13.09 15.38 6.15
C PRO A 211 -13.99 16.63 6.30
N VAL A 212 -14.77 16.68 7.38
CA VAL A 212 -15.45 17.93 7.80
C VAL A 212 -14.45 18.96 8.33
N VAL A 213 -13.22 18.53 8.66
CA VAL A 213 -12.13 19.40 9.12
C VAL A 213 -10.94 19.19 8.19
N ARG A 214 -10.61 20.22 7.40
CA ARG A 214 -9.27 20.38 6.84
C ARG A 214 -8.32 20.58 8.03
N SER A 215 -7.74 19.50 8.53
CA SER A 215 -6.50 19.62 9.28
C SER A 215 -5.49 20.31 8.35
N PHE A 216 -4.78 21.31 8.86
CA PHE A 216 -3.59 21.80 8.17
C PHE A 216 -2.63 20.62 8.11
N ALA A 217 -2.59 19.93 6.97
CA ALA A 217 -1.55 18.97 6.72
C ALA A 217 -0.21 19.73 6.83
N PRO A 218 0.81 19.17 7.49
CA PRO A 218 2.11 19.81 7.53
C PRO A 218 2.59 20.05 6.10
N GLU A 219 3.24 21.19 5.86
CA GLU A 219 3.80 21.45 4.53
C GLU A 219 4.85 20.37 4.19
N PRO A 220 4.91 19.93 2.93
CA PRO A 220 5.96 19.03 2.46
C PRO A 220 7.35 19.57 2.81
N THR A 221 8.20 18.70 3.34
CA THR A 221 9.58 19.04 3.70
C THR A 221 10.51 17.91 3.28
N LYS A 222 11.81 18.24 3.19
CA LYS A 222 12.86 17.24 3.03
C LYS A 222 12.79 16.25 4.19
N SER A 223 12.60 14.98 3.86
CA SER A 223 12.32 13.91 4.80
C SER A 223 13.14 12.67 4.46
N LEU A 224 13.56 11.94 5.49
CA LEU A 224 14.09 10.59 5.37
C LEU A 224 12.90 9.63 5.26
N LEU A 225 12.69 9.08 4.06
CA LEU A 225 11.73 8.03 3.80
C LEU A 225 12.31 6.70 4.28
N VAL A 226 11.76 6.17 5.36
CA VAL A 226 12.18 4.90 5.96
C VAL A 226 11.08 3.88 5.78
N SER A 227 11.41 2.71 5.24
CA SER A 227 10.50 1.56 5.20
C SER A 227 11.16 0.32 5.75
N GLY A 228 10.32 -0.62 6.14
CA GLY A 228 10.72 -1.88 6.76
C GLY A 228 9.50 -2.59 7.30
N GLY A 229 9.71 -3.57 8.16
CA GLY A 229 8.62 -4.31 8.75
C GLY A 229 9.10 -5.57 9.46
N VAL A 230 8.26 -6.58 9.45
CA VAL A 230 8.54 -7.91 9.98
C VAL A 230 8.25 -8.92 8.88
N ALA A 231 9.15 -9.88 8.65
CA ALA A 231 8.94 -10.99 7.74
C ALA A 231 8.05 -12.06 8.39
N ALA A 232 7.56 -13.03 7.60
CA ALA A 232 6.64 -14.07 8.08
C ALA A 232 7.19 -14.90 9.26
N ASP A 233 8.52 -15.01 9.39
CA ASP A 233 9.20 -15.72 10.49
C ASP A 233 9.37 -14.86 11.75
N GLY A 234 8.89 -13.62 11.75
CA GLY A 234 9.01 -12.68 12.86
C GLY A 234 10.29 -11.83 12.84
N THR A 235 11.16 -12.00 11.85
CA THR A 235 12.43 -11.25 11.73
C THR A 235 12.16 -9.79 11.29
N PRO A 236 12.59 -8.77 12.06
CA PRO A 236 12.53 -7.39 11.61
C PRO A 236 13.45 -7.12 10.42
N TYR A 237 13.01 -6.30 9.47
CA TYR A 237 13.82 -5.86 8.35
C TYR A 237 13.66 -4.35 8.10
N LEU A 238 14.68 -3.74 7.48
CA LEU A 238 14.66 -2.37 6.98
C LEU A 238 15.03 -2.39 5.50
N ASP A 239 14.30 -1.64 4.68
CA ASP A 239 14.70 -1.40 3.30
C ASP A 239 15.69 -0.22 3.24
N PRO A 240 16.48 -0.09 2.17
CA PRO A 240 17.23 1.13 1.88
C PRO A 240 16.36 2.39 1.96
N ALA A 241 16.83 3.37 2.72
CA ALA A 241 16.17 4.65 2.94
C ALA A 241 16.55 5.68 1.88
N PHE A 242 15.66 6.65 1.66
CA PHE A 242 15.84 7.71 0.67
C PHE A 242 15.57 9.08 1.30
N VAL A 243 16.32 10.11 0.90
CA VAL A 243 15.91 11.50 1.18
C VAL A 243 14.98 11.93 0.05
N VAL A 244 13.80 12.42 0.39
CA VAL A 244 12.75 12.86 -0.54
C VAL A 244 12.01 14.07 0.03
N ASP A 245 11.30 14.81 -0.80
CA ASP A 245 10.29 15.75 -0.30
C ASP A 245 9.02 14.95 0.02
N ALA A 246 8.56 15.04 1.27
CA ALA A 246 7.38 14.34 1.75
C ALA A 246 6.65 15.16 2.82
N THR A 247 5.32 15.02 2.87
CA THR A 247 4.56 15.40 4.06
C THR A 247 5.06 14.56 5.24
N PRO A 248 5.54 15.17 6.35
CA PRO A 248 5.96 14.46 7.54
C PRO A 248 4.91 13.45 8.02
N ASP A 249 5.36 12.22 8.20
CA ASP A 249 4.58 11.13 8.80
C ASP A 249 5.49 10.41 9.77
N VAL A 250 5.47 10.91 11.00
CA VAL A 250 6.22 10.38 12.13
C VAL A 250 5.24 9.59 12.99
N PRO A 251 5.58 8.34 13.38
CA PRO A 251 4.72 7.58 14.26
C PRO A 251 4.45 8.32 15.58
N ASP A 252 3.18 8.39 15.96
CA ASP A 252 2.71 9.08 17.16
C ASP A 252 2.12 8.12 18.21
N ALA A 253 1.87 6.86 17.84
CA ALA A 253 1.37 5.82 18.73
C ALA A 253 2.51 5.16 19.52
N ALA A 254 2.35 4.98 20.83
CA ALA A 254 3.25 4.13 21.60
C ALA A 254 3.04 2.66 21.22
N GLY A 255 4.12 1.91 21.01
CA GLY A 255 4.07 0.47 20.76
C GLY A 255 5.39 -0.25 21.03
N PRO A 256 5.45 -1.58 20.82
CA PRO A 256 6.58 -2.41 21.20
C PRO A 256 7.76 -2.31 20.22
N TYR A 257 7.55 -1.69 19.04
CA TYR A 257 8.61 -1.47 18.06
C TYR A 257 9.24 -0.09 18.26
N ARG A 258 10.51 0.03 17.91
CA ARG A 258 11.26 1.27 18.00
C ARG A 258 12.19 1.42 16.81
N LEU A 259 12.11 2.58 16.17
CA LEU A 259 13.03 3.03 15.13
C LEU A 259 13.97 4.10 15.72
N GLU A 260 15.27 3.85 15.67
CA GLU A 260 16.30 4.78 16.17
C GLU A 260 17.28 5.14 15.07
N GLY A 261 17.62 6.43 14.95
CA GLY A 261 18.78 6.88 14.20
C GLY A 261 19.94 7.13 15.14
N ARG A 262 21.15 6.65 14.84
CA ARG A 262 22.32 6.76 15.72
C ARG A 262 23.50 7.47 15.09
N ARG A 263 24.28 8.11 15.96
CA ARG A 263 25.60 8.66 15.69
C ARG A 263 26.69 7.58 15.74
N VAL A 264 27.88 7.93 15.25
CA VAL A 264 29.08 7.08 15.30
C VAL A 264 29.50 6.68 16.71
N ASP A 265 29.20 7.53 17.70
CA ASP A 265 29.46 7.27 19.12
C ASP A 265 28.39 6.37 19.77
N GLY A 266 27.35 5.99 19.03
CA GLY A 266 26.23 5.16 19.48
C GLY A 266 25.08 5.93 20.13
N ASN A 267 25.19 7.25 20.32
CA ASN A 267 24.11 8.08 20.87
C ASN A 267 22.96 8.24 19.86
N PRO A 268 21.69 8.22 20.31
CA PRO A 268 20.56 8.41 19.41
C PRO A 268 20.46 9.87 18.93
N LEU A 269 20.26 10.06 17.63
CA LEU A 269 19.78 11.30 17.01
C LEU A 269 18.27 11.45 17.19
N PHE A 270 17.55 10.34 17.06
CA PHE A 270 16.12 10.24 17.32
C PHE A 270 15.77 8.81 17.74
N SER A 271 14.63 8.66 18.41
CA SER A 271 14.10 7.37 18.83
C SER A 271 12.58 7.48 18.88
N VAL A 272 11.90 6.80 17.96
CA VAL A 272 10.44 6.79 17.87
C VAL A 272 9.90 5.39 18.15
N ALA A 273 8.98 5.28 19.09
CA ALA A 273 8.27 4.04 19.35
C ALA A 273 6.99 4.00 18.51
N PHE A 274 6.58 2.81 18.08
CA PHE A 274 5.38 2.63 17.26
C PHE A 274 4.76 1.24 17.40
N GLU A 275 3.45 1.16 17.12
CA GLU A 275 2.78 -0.09 16.83
C GLU A 275 2.99 -0.46 15.37
N MET A 276 3.38 -1.71 15.11
CA MET A 276 3.62 -2.18 13.74
C MET A 276 2.28 -2.22 12.98
N PRO A 277 2.19 -1.63 11.77
CA PRO A 277 0.97 -1.71 10.98
C PRO A 277 0.54 -3.15 10.70
N GLU A 278 -0.73 -3.43 10.96
CA GLU A 278 -1.32 -4.74 10.68
C GLU A 278 -1.76 -4.84 9.22
N ILE A 279 -1.44 -5.96 8.58
CA ILE A 279 -1.80 -6.26 7.20
C ILE A 279 -2.76 -7.46 7.17
N SER A 280 -3.85 -7.36 6.41
CA SER A 280 -4.73 -8.48 6.13
C SER A 280 -3.97 -9.57 5.37
N HIS A 281 -4.17 -10.83 5.78
CA HIS A 281 -3.44 -11.96 5.22
C HIS A 281 -1.91 -11.79 5.30
N GLY A 282 -1.42 -10.98 6.25
CA GLY A 282 0.01 -10.77 6.45
C GLY A 282 0.76 -12.05 6.74
N ASP A 283 0.10 -13.04 7.36
CA ASP A 283 0.69 -14.33 7.77
C ASP A 283 1.99 -14.15 8.57
N GLY A 284 2.00 -13.13 9.44
CA GLY A 284 3.18 -12.71 10.21
C GLY A 284 3.97 -11.57 9.57
N GLU A 285 3.73 -11.26 8.29
CA GLU A 285 4.35 -10.14 7.61
C GLU A 285 3.69 -8.80 7.95
N SER A 286 4.51 -7.75 7.95
CA SER A 286 4.08 -6.36 8.09
C SER A 286 4.98 -5.44 7.28
N VAL A 287 4.50 -4.23 6.99
CA VAL A 287 5.26 -3.19 6.30
C VAL A 287 4.86 -1.82 6.85
N PHE A 288 5.85 -0.97 7.09
CA PHE A 288 5.66 0.43 7.37
C PHE A 288 6.42 1.29 6.36
N VAL A 289 5.96 2.53 6.21
CA VAL A 289 6.65 3.57 5.45
C VAL A 289 6.42 4.87 6.21
N PHE A 290 7.49 5.48 6.72
CA PHE A 290 7.46 6.74 7.46
C PHE A 290 8.26 7.80 6.71
N ALA A 291 7.88 9.05 6.90
CA ALA A 291 8.60 10.21 6.37
C ALA A 291 9.06 11.06 7.56
N LEU A 292 10.31 10.87 7.96
CA LEU A 292 10.89 11.55 9.11
C LEU A 292 11.49 12.89 8.65
N PRO A 293 11.02 14.04 9.16
CA PRO A 293 11.53 15.34 8.71
C PRO A 293 13.02 15.47 9.04
N VAL A 294 13.83 15.69 8.01
CA VAL A 294 15.30 15.77 8.14
C VAL A 294 15.67 16.92 9.07
N GLN A 295 16.57 16.65 10.01
CA GLN A 295 17.23 17.69 10.81
C GLN A 295 18.62 18.01 10.21
N PRO A 296 19.10 19.26 10.29
CA PRO A 296 20.37 19.68 9.67
C PRO A 296 21.56 18.77 9.98
N GLU A 297 21.65 18.25 11.21
CA GLU A 297 22.73 17.40 11.69
C GLU A 297 22.71 15.98 11.09
N TRP A 298 21.57 15.48 10.59
CA TRP A 298 21.45 14.08 10.14
C TRP A 298 22.32 13.80 8.92
N ALA A 299 22.48 14.78 8.02
CA ALA A 299 23.30 14.65 6.82
C ALA A 299 24.77 14.28 7.10
N THR A 300 25.27 14.66 8.28
CA THR A 300 26.67 14.42 8.69
C THR A 300 26.81 13.47 9.86
N GLU A 301 25.76 13.27 10.66
CA GLU A 301 25.85 12.58 11.94
C GLU A 301 25.05 11.27 11.99
N LEU A 302 24.10 11.02 11.07
CA LEU A 302 23.36 9.76 11.02
C LEU A 302 24.20 8.68 10.35
N VAL A 303 24.60 7.66 11.11
CA VAL A 303 25.44 6.55 10.59
C VAL A 303 24.76 5.18 10.63
N SER A 304 23.65 5.05 11.36
CA SER A 304 22.80 3.86 11.29
C SER A 304 21.34 4.13 11.65
N LEU A 305 20.45 3.30 11.08
CA LEU A 305 19.06 3.14 11.53
C LEU A 305 18.92 1.78 12.19
N ILE A 306 18.23 1.72 13.32
CA ILE A 306 17.96 0.49 14.04
C ILE A 306 16.45 0.34 14.19
N LEU A 307 15.91 -0.77 13.70
CA LEU A 307 14.57 -1.22 14.00
C LEU A 307 14.66 -2.32 15.05
N SER A 308 13.99 -2.14 16.18
CA SER A 308 13.91 -3.14 17.26
C SER A 308 12.47 -3.42 17.64
N GLY A 309 12.20 -4.63 18.13
CA GLY A 309 10.89 -5.09 18.55
C GLY A 309 10.95 -6.39 19.37
N PRO A 310 9.81 -7.02 19.65
CA PRO A 310 9.73 -8.20 20.53
C PRO A 310 10.61 -9.38 20.12
N SER A 311 10.83 -9.57 18.81
CA SER A 311 11.57 -10.70 18.25
C SER A 311 13.06 -10.41 18.00
N GLY A 312 13.53 -9.19 18.28
CA GLY A 312 14.93 -8.79 18.03
C GLY A 312 15.02 -7.43 17.33
N GLY A 313 16.09 -7.23 16.56
CA GLY A 313 16.27 -6.00 15.80
C GLY A 313 17.24 -6.15 14.64
N VAL A 314 17.20 -5.17 13.74
CA VAL A 314 18.04 -5.06 12.56
C VAL A 314 18.66 -3.67 12.52
N GLU A 315 19.89 -3.59 12.01
CA GLU A 315 20.59 -2.34 11.81
C GLU A 315 20.88 -2.13 10.32
N LEU A 316 20.53 -0.95 9.81
CA LEU A 316 20.80 -0.48 8.47
C LEU A 316 21.95 0.54 8.51
N ARG A 317 22.95 0.37 7.66
CA ARG A 317 24.08 1.30 7.50
C ARG A 317 24.26 1.65 6.02
N GLU A 318 25.03 2.69 5.73
CA GLU A 318 25.43 2.94 4.34
C GLU A 318 26.19 1.73 3.79
N GLY A 319 25.69 1.16 2.68
CA GLY A 319 26.30 0.00 2.02
C GLY A 319 26.05 -1.35 2.68
N SER A 320 25.15 -1.45 3.68
CA SER A 320 24.83 -2.75 4.32
C SER A 320 23.91 -3.63 3.48
N GLU A 321 23.14 -3.03 2.55
CA GLU A 321 22.14 -3.74 1.75
C GLU A 321 22.50 -3.84 0.27
N SER A 322 21.79 -4.75 -0.41
CA SER A 322 21.67 -4.70 -1.87
C SER A 322 21.06 -3.36 -2.32
N PRO A 323 21.42 -2.85 -3.49
CA PRO A 323 20.91 -1.58 -3.98
C PRO A 323 19.40 -1.64 -4.26
N THR A 324 18.67 -0.63 -3.81
CA THR A 324 17.32 -0.31 -4.25
C THR A 324 17.37 0.89 -5.18
N VAL A 325 16.69 0.80 -6.33
CA VAL A 325 16.50 1.89 -7.29
C VAL A 325 15.11 2.45 -7.13
N MET A 326 15.00 3.77 -6.99
CA MET A 326 13.76 4.52 -7.01
C MET A 326 13.80 5.51 -8.17
N ALA A 327 12.79 5.48 -9.04
CA ALA A 327 12.69 6.42 -10.16
C ALA A 327 11.44 7.28 -10.02
N LEU A 328 11.63 8.60 -10.07
CA LEU A 328 10.58 9.59 -9.91
C LEU A 328 10.38 10.36 -11.21
N ASP A 329 9.15 10.75 -11.49
CA ASP A 329 8.87 11.77 -12.49
C ASP A 329 9.33 13.13 -11.95
N PRO A 330 10.27 13.84 -12.61
CA PRO A 330 10.86 15.05 -12.07
C PRO A 330 9.92 16.25 -12.04
N GLN A 331 8.78 16.21 -12.75
CA GLN A 331 7.81 17.30 -12.78
C GLN A 331 6.72 17.12 -11.72
N THR A 332 6.31 15.89 -11.49
CA THR A 332 5.16 15.55 -10.64
C THR A 332 5.55 14.90 -9.32
N GLY A 333 6.79 14.46 -9.16
CA GLY A 333 7.24 13.67 -8.00
C GLY A 333 6.65 12.26 -7.96
N GLU A 334 5.94 11.83 -9.01
CA GLU A 334 5.30 10.52 -9.06
C GLU A 334 6.33 9.39 -9.05
N LEU A 335 6.10 8.37 -8.22
CA LEU A 335 6.89 7.16 -8.23
C LEU A 335 6.60 6.34 -9.50
N ARG A 336 7.60 6.19 -10.37
CA ARG A 336 7.50 5.47 -11.66
C ARG A 336 8.13 4.08 -11.61
N ALA A 337 9.14 3.89 -10.75
CA ALA A 337 9.72 2.58 -10.52
C ALA A 337 10.28 2.41 -9.11
N ILE A 338 10.19 1.19 -8.57
CA ILE A 338 10.94 0.74 -7.40
C ILE A 338 11.42 -0.69 -7.62
N LEU A 339 12.74 -0.87 -7.59
CA LEU A 339 13.42 -2.11 -7.93
C LEU A 339 14.41 -2.45 -6.81
N ASP A 340 14.42 -3.70 -6.35
CA ASP A 340 15.32 -4.16 -5.26
C ASP A 340 15.86 -5.59 -5.41
N ASP A 341 15.55 -6.29 -6.50
CA ASP A 341 16.00 -7.65 -6.74
C ASP A 341 17.48 -7.66 -7.20
N PRO A 342 18.40 -8.32 -6.47
CA PRO A 342 19.80 -8.45 -6.86
C PRO A 342 20.02 -9.13 -8.22
N ALA A 343 19.04 -9.91 -8.72
CA ALA A 343 19.08 -10.49 -10.06
C ALA A 343 18.85 -9.43 -11.15
N VAL A 344 18.12 -8.36 -10.83
CA VAL A 344 17.82 -7.24 -11.73
C VAL A 344 18.85 -6.12 -11.57
N ILE A 345 19.18 -5.77 -10.32
CA ILE A 345 20.09 -4.70 -9.97
C ILE A 345 21.43 -5.28 -9.49
N PRO A 346 22.52 -5.10 -10.25
CA PRO A 346 23.81 -5.63 -9.85
C PRO A 346 24.36 -4.90 -8.61
N SER A 347 25.15 -5.61 -7.81
CA SER A 347 25.82 -5.05 -6.62
C SER A 347 26.93 -4.04 -6.95
N ARG A 348 27.38 -3.92 -8.21
CA ARG A 348 28.32 -2.86 -8.65
C ARG A 348 27.60 -1.51 -8.85
N PRO A 349 28.32 -0.38 -8.94
CA PRO A 349 27.73 0.89 -9.35
C PRO A 349 27.00 0.76 -10.70
N LEU A 350 25.81 1.36 -10.79
CA LEU A 350 24.98 1.37 -11.99
C LEU A 350 25.52 2.37 -13.01
N THR A 351 25.54 1.96 -14.27
CA THR A 351 25.91 2.79 -15.42
C THR A 351 24.66 3.32 -16.11
N GLN A 352 24.79 4.34 -16.96
CA GLN A 352 23.68 4.81 -17.79
C GLN A 352 23.04 3.65 -18.59
N ARG A 353 23.86 2.74 -19.11
CA ARG A 353 23.38 1.56 -19.85
C ARG A 353 22.57 0.60 -18.97
N ASP A 354 22.88 0.51 -17.68
CA ASP A 354 22.06 -0.27 -16.75
C ASP A 354 20.70 0.41 -16.61
N PHE A 355 20.67 1.72 -16.37
CA PHE A 355 19.42 2.50 -16.29
C PHE A 355 18.60 2.42 -17.56
N ASP A 356 19.19 2.59 -18.74
CA ASP A 356 18.49 2.47 -20.02
C ASP A 356 17.86 1.08 -20.21
N ARG A 357 18.44 0.04 -19.58
CA ARG A 357 17.91 -1.33 -19.58
C ARG A 357 16.81 -1.54 -18.54
N ILE A 358 16.96 -0.98 -17.33
CA ILE A 358 16.02 -1.19 -16.22
C ILE A 358 14.88 -0.16 -16.15
N LEU A 359 15.02 0.97 -16.84
CA LEU A 359 14.08 2.09 -16.87
C LEU A 359 14.03 2.64 -18.31
N PRO A 360 13.23 2.03 -19.20
CA PRO A 360 13.19 2.44 -20.61
C PRO A 360 12.60 3.84 -20.83
N GLN A 361 11.98 4.44 -19.80
CA GLN A 361 11.47 5.81 -19.87
C GLN A 361 12.60 6.82 -19.62
N PRO A 362 12.96 7.65 -20.61
CA PRO A 362 14.00 8.64 -20.44
C PRO A 362 13.53 9.79 -19.53
N GLY A 363 14.47 10.42 -18.83
CA GLY A 363 14.22 11.66 -18.09
C GLY A 363 13.64 11.50 -16.68
N LEU A 364 13.61 10.29 -16.12
CA LEU A 364 13.26 10.08 -14.71
C LEU A 364 14.40 10.56 -13.78
N ASP A 365 14.05 11.10 -12.62
CA ASP A 365 14.98 11.32 -11.50
C ASP A 365 15.24 9.98 -10.80
N VAL A 366 16.43 9.41 -11.02
CA VAL A 366 16.78 8.07 -10.52
C VAL A 366 17.68 8.19 -9.29
N ARG A 367 17.22 7.58 -8.19
CA ARG A 367 17.89 7.53 -6.89
C ARG A 367 18.27 6.09 -6.58
N VAL A 368 19.45 5.89 -6.01
CA VAL A 368 19.96 4.57 -5.65
C VAL A 368 20.41 4.59 -4.20
N SER A 369 19.86 3.71 -3.38
CA SER A 369 20.25 3.57 -1.98
C SER A 369 20.72 2.16 -1.70
N ARG A 370 21.70 2.00 -0.80
CA ARG A 370 22.27 0.72 -0.36
C ARG A 370 22.18 0.55 1.16
N GLY A 371 21.16 1.18 1.74
CA GLY A 371 20.95 1.29 3.18
C GLY A 371 20.64 2.73 3.54
N LEU A 372 21.55 3.42 4.22
CA LEU A 372 21.42 4.88 4.39
C LEU A 372 21.76 5.63 3.09
N PRO A 373 21.06 6.75 2.79
CA PRO A 373 21.38 7.59 1.65
C PRO A 373 22.72 8.31 1.85
N PRO A 374 23.57 8.39 0.81
CA PRO A 374 24.88 9.05 0.88
C PRO A 374 24.72 10.54 1.15
N ALA A 375 25.74 11.19 1.72
CA ALA A 375 25.71 12.60 2.15
C ALA A 375 25.23 13.59 1.05
N GLU A 376 25.52 13.29 -0.22
CA GLU A 376 25.10 14.08 -1.38
C GLU A 376 23.58 14.14 -1.60
N ASP A 377 22.83 13.11 -1.18
CA ASP A 377 21.38 13.04 -1.33
C ASP A 377 20.64 13.90 -0.30
N TRP A 378 21.32 14.33 0.76
CA TRP A 378 20.73 15.18 1.80
C TRP A 378 20.68 16.67 1.42
N ILE A 379 21.47 17.06 0.41
CA ILE A 379 21.68 18.46 -0.01
C ILE A 379 20.85 18.80 -1.25
N ARG A 380 20.51 17.81 -2.08
CA ARG A 380 19.54 17.93 -3.18
C ARG A 380 18.16 18.14 -2.61
#